data_AF-A0A2E3FI64-F1
#
_entry.id   AF-A0A2E3FI64-F1
#
_cell.length_a   1.000
_cell.length_b   1.000
_cell.length_c   1.000
_cell.angle_alpha   90.00
_cell.angle_beta   90.00
_cell.angle_gamma   90.00
#
_symmetry.space_group_name_H-M   'P 1'
#
loop_
_entity.id
_entity.type
_entity.pdbx_description
1 polymer ?
#
loop_
_entity_poly.entity_id
_entity_poly.type
_entity_poly.pdbx_seq_one_letter_code
_entity_poly.pdbx_strand_id
1 'polypeptide(L)'
;MDFLKEYDARAAAENLIEYELRDQATGKVITNGKKPCVVLIRSTMSEEILSADRAEKNAAMTEAFRRARAAKNEGGEAEASVDFDWSRIEEQINNRAIRLIAGFRNMQTKGDSGPRELTVEDASAFVALNRISEDHHWRRVIPLVKNDGEKERDFVKRKAKVENEWLQASFAQQIVDAASEHAALLGKRVTH
;
A
#
# COMPACT_ATOMS: atom_id res chain seq x y z
N MET A 1 1.85 10.06 35.62
CA MET A 1 2.16 9.48 34.30
C MET A 1 1.29 8.26 34.15
N ASP A 2 0.50 8.18 33.07
CA ASP A 2 -0.36 7.03 32.79
C ASP A 2 0.35 6.18 31.71
N PHE A 3 1.02 5.13 32.15
CA PHE A 3 1.85 4.27 31.29
C PHE A 3 1.04 3.67 30.13
N LEU A 4 -0.21 3.29 30.38
CA LEU A 4 -1.06 2.74 29.34
C LEU A 4 -1.40 3.83 28.32
N LYS A 5 -1.75 5.03 28.75
CA LYS A 5 -2.05 6.11 27.80
C LYS A 5 -0.83 6.56 26.96
N GLU A 6 0.37 6.49 27.54
CA GLU A 6 1.60 7.00 26.90
C GLU A 6 2.24 5.99 25.94
N TYR A 7 2.10 4.69 26.21
CA TYR A 7 2.71 3.61 25.43
C TYR A 7 1.70 2.72 24.68
N ASP A 8 0.40 3.03 24.69
CA ASP A 8 -0.63 2.28 23.96
C ASP A 8 -0.63 2.62 22.46
N ALA A 9 0.40 2.16 21.77
CA ALA A 9 0.50 2.17 20.31
C ALA A 9 -0.60 1.36 19.64
N ARG A 10 -1.25 0.44 20.37
CA ARG A 10 -2.34 -0.39 19.85
C ARG A 10 -3.61 0.44 19.70
N ALA A 11 -4.05 1.15 20.74
CA ALA A 11 -5.18 2.08 20.62
C ALA A 11 -4.91 3.18 19.60
N ALA A 12 -3.66 3.64 19.50
CA ALA A 12 -3.28 4.61 18.47
C ALA A 12 -3.38 4.04 17.04
N ALA A 13 -3.13 2.75 16.84
CA ALA A 13 -3.24 2.07 15.55
C ALA A 13 -4.68 1.89 15.07
N GLU A 14 -5.66 1.92 15.98
CA GLU A 14 -7.09 1.83 15.66
C GLU A 14 -7.67 3.16 15.14
N ASN A 15 -6.94 4.28 15.28
CA ASN A 15 -7.38 5.56 14.75
C ASN A 15 -7.27 5.58 13.21
N LEU A 16 -8.30 6.11 12.57
CA LEU A 16 -8.31 6.28 11.12
C LEU A 16 -7.34 7.40 10.71
N ILE A 17 -6.52 7.08 9.71
CA ILE A 17 -5.60 8.01 9.06
C ILE A 17 -6.38 8.69 7.94
N GLU A 18 -6.43 10.02 7.95
CA GLU A 18 -6.95 10.81 6.84
C GLU A 18 -5.83 11.04 5.83
N TYR A 19 -5.93 10.43 4.66
CA TYR A 19 -4.92 10.55 3.61
C TYR A 19 -5.47 11.29 2.39
N GLU A 20 -4.83 12.41 2.06
CA GLU A 20 -5.13 13.19 0.86
C GLU A 20 -4.57 12.50 -0.38
N LEU A 21 -5.47 12.09 -1.29
CA LEU A 21 -5.07 11.41 -2.51
C LEU A 21 -4.32 12.33 -3.45
N ARG A 22 -3.31 11.76 -4.11
CA ARG A 22 -2.50 12.45 -5.11
C ARG A 22 -2.69 11.80 -6.48
N ASP A 23 -2.75 12.64 -7.49
CA ASP A 23 -2.81 12.23 -8.87
C ASP A 23 -1.51 11.51 -9.26
N GLN A 24 -1.63 10.36 -9.93
CA GLN A 24 -0.49 9.52 -10.26
C GLN A 24 0.43 10.16 -11.30
N ALA A 25 -0.12 10.95 -12.23
CA ALA A 25 0.66 11.57 -13.29
C ALA A 25 1.42 12.80 -12.78
N THR A 26 0.82 13.56 -11.86
CA THR A 26 1.32 14.88 -11.46
C THR A 26 1.81 14.96 -10.01
N GLY A 27 1.48 13.99 -9.16
CA GLY A 27 1.77 13.99 -7.72
C GLY A 27 1.00 15.05 -6.91
N LYS A 28 0.12 15.82 -7.56
CA LYS A 28 -0.67 16.89 -6.92
C LYS A 28 -1.88 16.31 -6.21
N VAL A 29 -2.30 16.96 -5.13
CA VAL A 29 -3.51 16.56 -4.39
C VAL A 29 -4.74 16.68 -5.31
N ILE A 30 -5.53 15.61 -5.36
CA ILE A 30 -6.79 15.58 -6.09
C ILE A 30 -7.85 16.29 -5.24
N THR A 31 -8.58 17.22 -5.85
CA THR A 31 -9.62 17.99 -5.17
C THR A 31 -10.98 17.79 -5.84
N ASN A 32 -12.03 17.63 -5.04
CA ASN A 32 -13.41 17.77 -5.48
C ASN A 32 -13.91 19.17 -5.10
N GLY A 33 -14.05 20.04 -6.11
CA GLY A 33 -14.26 21.47 -5.90
C GLY A 33 -13.05 22.11 -5.22
N LYS A 34 -13.21 22.58 -3.97
CA LYS A 34 -12.13 23.19 -3.17
C LYS A 34 -11.62 22.30 -2.05
N LYS A 35 -12.13 21.08 -1.92
CA LYS A 35 -11.79 20.16 -0.82
C LYS A 35 -10.93 19.01 -1.34
N PRO A 36 -9.90 18.56 -0.60
CA PRO A 36 -9.12 17.40 -0.98
C PRO A 36 -9.98 16.13 -0.92
N CYS A 37 -9.76 15.24 -1.89
CA CYS A 37 -10.28 13.89 -1.88
C CYS A 37 -9.48 13.06 -0.86
N VAL A 38 -10.17 12.51 0.15
CA VAL A 38 -9.52 11.84 1.28
C VAL A 38 -9.97 10.40 1.37
N VAL A 39 -9.02 9.50 1.56
CA VAL A 39 -9.27 8.10 1.95
C VAL A 39 -9.02 7.97 3.44
N LEU A 40 -9.95 7.31 4.13
CA LEU A 40 -9.79 6.93 5.52
C LEU A 40 -9.10 5.57 5.56
N ILE A 41 -7.93 5.51 6.18
CA ILE A 41 -7.04 4.35 6.12
C ILE A 41 -6.81 3.81 7.54
N ARG A 42 -6.88 2.49 7.69
CA ARG A 42 -6.46 1.79 8.90
C ARG A 42 -4.94 1.61 8.91
N SER A 43 -4.32 1.67 10.08
CA SER A 43 -2.91 1.30 10.20
C SER A 43 -2.71 -0.19 9.92
N THR A 44 -1.53 -0.58 9.41
CA THR A 44 -1.17 -2.01 9.31
C THR A 44 -0.99 -2.69 10.68
N MET A 45 -0.96 -1.92 11.77
CA MET A 45 -0.90 -2.41 13.14
C MET A 45 -2.27 -2.54 13.83
N SER A 46 -3.38 -2.20 13.16
CA SER A 46 -4.71 -2.42 13.77
C SER A 46 -5.01 -3.91 13.89
N GLU A 47 -5.74 -4.32 14.93
CA GLU A 47 -5.99 -5.74 15.18
C GLU A 47 -6.80 -6.38 14.05
N GLU A 48 -7.73 -5.65 13.44
CA GLU A 48 -8.51 -6.12 12.30
C GLU A 48 -7.59 -6.52 11.13
N ILE A 49 -6.61 -5.69 10.80
CA ILE A 49 -5.66 -5.94 9.72
C ILE A 49 -4.69 -7.05 10.09
N LEU A 50 -4.14 -7.03 11.30
CA LEU A 50 -3.22 -8.06 11.77
C LEU A 50 -3.88 -9.45 11.82
N SER A 51 -5.14 -9.52 12.24
CA SER A 51 -5.92 -10.75 12.25
C SER A 51 -6.12 -11.31 10.84
N ALA A 52 -6.51 -10.45 9.89
CA ALA A 52 -6.66 -10.83 8.49
C ALA A 52 -5.33 -11.32 7.88
N ASP A 53 -4.23 -10.61 8.13
CA ASP A 53 -2.90 -10.98 7.63
C ASP A 53 -2.41 -12.31 8.23
N ARG A 54 -2.69 -12.57 9.52
CA ARG A 54 -2.37 -13.87 10.16
C ARG A 54 -3.18 -15.00 9.54
N ALA A 55 -4.48 -14.78 9.30
CA ALA A 55 -5.34 -15.78 8.68
C ALA A 55 -4.87 -16.14 7.26
N GLU A 56 -4.52 -15.13 6.46
CA GLU A 56 -3.99 -15.33 5.11
C GLU A 56 -2.65 -16.07 5.11
N LYS A 57 -1.72 -15.69 6.00
CA LYS A 57 -0.43 -16.40 6.15
C LYS A 57 -0.63 -17.86 6.56
N ASN A 58 -1.54 -18.13 7.48
CA ASN A 58 -1.85 -19.50 7.92
C ASN A 58 -2.46 -20.33 6.78
N ALA A 59 -3.36 -19.74 5.98
CA ALA A 59 -3.94 -20.40 4.81
C ALA A 59 -2.87 -20.70 3.75
N ALA A 60 -2.02 -19.73 3.42
CA ALA A 60 -0.93 -19.90 2.45
C ALA A 60 0.08 -20.97 2.91
N MET A 61 0.44 -20.98 4.19
CA MET A 61 1.32 -21.99 4.77
C MET A 61 0.70 -23.39 4.67
N THR A 62 -0.58 -23.53 5.01
CA THR A 62 -1.31 -24.81 4.93
C THR A 62 -1.34 -25.34 3.50
N GLU A 63 -1.60 -24.47 2.53
CA GLU A 63 -1.62 -24.83 1.11
C GLU A 63 -0.24 -25.23 0.58
N ALA A 64 0.82 -24.51 0.99
CA ALA A 64 2.19 -24.88 0.66
C ALA A 64 2.57 -26.26 1.21
N PHE A 65 2.20 -26.56 2.46
CA PHE A 65 2.39 -27.89 3.04
C PHE A 65 1.59 -28.98 2.32
N ARG A 66 0.36 -28.67 1.89
CA ARG A 66 -0.46 -29.60 1.10
C ARG A 66 0.20 -29.93 -0.24
N ARG A 67 0.68 -28.90 -0.97
CA ARG A 67 1.39 -29.06 -2.24
C ARG A 67 2.71 -29.80 -2.08
N ALA A 68 3.49 -29.49 -1.06
CA ALA A 68 4.74 -30.19 -0.77
C ALA A 68 4.51 -31.69 -0.46
N ARG A 69 3.44 -32.02 0.27
CA ARG A 69 3.03 -33.41 0.48
C ARG A 69 2.59 -34.11 -0.81
N ALA A 70 1.83 -33.43 -1.67
CA ALA A 70 1.40 -33.97 -2.96
C ALA A 70 2.59 -34.18 -3.91
N ALA A 71 3.47 -33.20 -4.06
CA ALA A 71 4.68 -33.29 -4.89
C ALA A 71 5.65 -34.38 -4.42
N LYS A 72 5.77 -34.58 -3.10
CA LYS A 72 6.56 -35.70 -2.54
C LYS A 72 5.96 -37.07 -2.88
N ASN A 73 4.63 -37.17 -3.02
CA ASN A 73 3.96 -38.39 -3.46
C ASN A 73 4.07 -38.61 -4.98
N GLU A 74 4.26 -37.54 -5.75
CA GLU A 74 4.35 -37.56 -7.22
C GLU A 74 5.79 -37.49 -7.77
N GLY A 75 6.80 -37.39 -6.89
CA GLY A 75 8.22 -37.47 -7.27
C GLY A 75 8.80 -36.25 -7.99
N GLY A 76 8.12 -35.10 -7.96
CA GLY A 76 8.55 -33.88 -8.66
C GLY A 76 9.41 -32.95 -7.80
N GLU A 77 10.58 -32.54 -8.30
CA GLU A 77 11.32 -31.38 -7.82
C GLU A 77 10.73 -30.12 -8.48
N ALA A 78 10.08 -29.27 -7.68
CA ALA A 78 9.57 -28.00 -8.17
C ALA A 78 10.71 -26.98 -8.22
N GLU A 79 11.28 -26.76 -9.42
CA GLU A 79 12.09 -25.57 -9.68
C GLU A 79 11.18 -24.34 -9.60
N ALA A 80 11.39 -23.52 -8.57
CA ALA A 80 10.72 -22.24 -8.42
C ALA A 80 11.42 -21.21 -9.33
N SER A 81 11.00 -21.11 -10.59
CA SER A 81 11.29 -19.90 -11.36
C SER A 81 10.56 -18.73 -10.69
N VAL A 82 11.31 -17.75 -10.20
CA VAL A 82 10.73 -16.47 -9.73
C VAL A 82 10.36 -15.68 -10.98
N ASP A 83 9.20 -16.00 -11.54
CA ASP A 83 8.62 -15.21 -12.61
C ASP A 83 7.98 -13.97 -11.97
N PHE A 84 8.46 -12.79 -12.35
CA PHE A 84 7.97 -11.51 -11.83
C PHE A 84 6.67 -11.16 -12.55
N ASP A 85 5.57 -11.78 -12.12
CA ASP A 85 4.23 -11.48 -12.63
C ASP A 85 3.69 -10.18 -12.01
N TRP A 86 3.78 -9.09 -12.78
CA TRP A 86 3.26 -7.78 -12.39
C TRP A 86 1.76 -7.76 -12.12
N SER A 87 0.98 -8.60 -12.81
CA SER A 87 -0.47 -8.68 -12.58
C SER A 87 -0.75 -9.24 -11.19
N ARG A 88 0.05 -10.22 -10.78
CA ARG A 88 -0.01 -10.79 -9.43
C ARG A 88 0.44 -9.78 -8.37
N ILE A 89 1.49 -9.00 -8.63
CA ILE A 89 1.94 -7.94 -7.72
C ILE A 89 0.85 -6.86 -7.58
N GLU A 90 0.24 -6.46 -8.70
CA GLU A 90 -0.87 -5.50 -8.75
C GLU A 90 -2.05 -6.00 -7.93
N GLU A 91 -2.47 -7.24 -8.14
CA GLU A 91 -3.55 -7.87 -7.37
C GLU A 91 -3.25 -7.89 -5.87
N GLN A 92 -2.03 -8.26 -5.47
CA GLN A 92 -1.63 -8.28 -4.06
C GLN A 92 -1.67 -6.90 -3.41
N ILE A 93 -1.15 -5.88 -4.10
CA ILE A 93 -1.15 -4.50 -3.61
C ILE A 93 -2.59 -3.98 -3.51
N ASN A 94 -3.43 -4.24 -4.52
CA ASN A 94 -4.83 -3.84 -4.53
C ASN A 94 -5.62 -4.51 -3.41
N ASN A 95 -5.50 -5.83 -3.25
CA ASN A 95 -6.15 -6.57 -2.17
C ASN A 95 -5.74 -6.06 -0.79
N ARG A 96 -4.46 -5.73 -0.61
CA ARG A 96 -3.98 -5.14 0.63
C ARG A 96 -4.55 -3.75 0.86
N ALA A 97 -4.54 -2.89 -0.15
CA ALA A 97 -5.10 -1.54 -0.06
C ALA A 97 -6.59 -1.57 0.28
N ILE A 98 -7.38 -2.45 -0.34
CA ILE A 98 -8.82 -2.61 -0.08
C ILE A 98 -9.09 -2.88 1.39
N ARG A 99 -8.32 -3.80 2.02
CA ARG A 99 -8.48 -4.12 3.46
C ARG A 99 -8.20 -2.91 4.36
N LEU A 100 -7.25 -2.06 3.95
CA LEU A 100 -6.86 -0.89 4.71
C LEU A 100 -7.87 0.26 4.62
N ILE A 101 -8.71 0.30 3.58
CA ILE A 101 -9.71 1.36 3.40
C ILE A 101 -10.85 1.20 4.42
N ALA A 102 -11.09 2.25 5.20
CA ALA A 102 -12.22 2.36 6.12
C ALA A 102 -13.34 3.28 5.62
N GLY A 103 -13.08 4.05 4.56
CA GLY A 103 -14.07 4.93 3.95
C GLY A 103 -13.44 6.04 3.13
N PHE A 104 -14.29 6.96 2.68
CA PHE A 104 -13.92 8.06 1.80
C PHE A 104 -14.54 9.37 2.29
N ARG A 105 -13.91 10.50 1.98
CA ARG A 105 -14.47 11.83 2.21
C ARG A 105 -14.24 12.73 1.00
N ASN A 106 -15.26 13.54 0.69
CA ASN A 106 -15.29 14.46 -0.45
C ASN A 106 -15.14 13.73 -1.82
N MET A 107 -15.59 12.49 -1.92
CA MET A 107 -15.43 11.66 -3.11
C MET A 107 -16.78 11.11 -3.54
N GLN A 108 -17.13 11.32 -4.80
CA GLN A 108 -18.43 10.94 -5.34
C GLN A 108 -18.27 10.06 -6.58
N THR A 109 -19.22 9.16 -6.75
CA THR A 109 -19.37 8.31 -7.94
C THR A 109 -20.77 8.47 -8.51
N LYS A 110 -20.97 7.95 -9.72
CA LYS A 110 -22.29 7.92 -10.34
C LYS A 110 -23.13 6.81 -9.69
N GLY A 111 -24.22 7.18 -9.02
CA GLY A 111 -25.25 6.25 -8.55
C GLY A 111 -26.45 6.20 -9.48
N ASP A 112 -27.35 5.25 -9.23
CA ASP A 112 -28.55 4.99 -10.04
C ASP A 112 -29.51 6.20 -10.09
N SER A 113 -29.53 7.01 -9.02
CA SER A 113 -30.39 8.18 -8.88
C SER A 113 -29.64 9.52 -8.89
N GLY A 114 -28.36 9.52 -9.29
CA GLY A 114 -27.50 10.71 -9.29
C GLY A 114 -26.16 10.51 -8.57
N PRO A 115 -25.36 11.57 -8.38
CA PRO A 115 -24.09 11.48 -7.65
C PRO A 115 -24.32 10.96 -6.23
N ARG A 116 -23.54 9.97 -5.81
CA ARG A 116 -23.51 9.48 -4.43
C ARG A 116 -22.09 9.48 -3.88
N GLU A 117 -21.94 9.58 -2.57
CA GLU A 117 -20.64 9.44 -1.91
C GLU A 117 -20.09 8.01 -2.11
N LEU A 118 -18.77 7.90 -2.18
CA LEU A 118 -18.08 6.62 -2.13
C LEU A 118 -18.21 6.00 -0.73
N THR A 119 -18.34 4.69 -0.72
CA THR A 119 -18.40 3.86 0.49
C THR A 119 -17.32 2.78 0.43
N VAL A 120 -17.13 2.02 1.51
CA VAL A 120 -16.15 0.91 1.54
C VAL A 120 -16.44 -0.14 0.46
N GLU A 121 -17.68 -0.28 0.03
CA GLU A 121 -18.06 -1.20 -1.06
C GLU A 121 -17.43 -0.79 -2.41
N ASP A 122 -17.11 0.49 -2.58
CA ASP A 122 -16.46 1.01 -3.78
C ASP A 122 -14.93 0.81 -3.78
N ALA A 123 -14.34 0.32 -2.68
CA ALA A 123 -12.89 0.24 -2.50
C ALA A 123 -12.20 -0.55 -3.62
N SER A 124 -12.80 -1.66 -4.08
CA SER A 124 -12.22 -2.47 -5.16
C SER A 124 -12.19 -1.73 -6.49
N ALA A 125 -13.28 -1.04 -6.84
CA ALA A 125 -13.34 -0.25 -8.06
C ALA A 125 -12.39 0.96 -7.97
N PHE A 126 -12.30 1.57 -6.80
CA PHE A 126 -11.43 2.71 -6.53
C PHE A 126 -9.95 2.39 -6.72
N VAL A 127 -9.44 1.31 -6.11
CA VAL A 127 -8.01 0.96 -6.24
C VAL A 127 -7.63 0.55 -7.67
N ALA A 128 -8.61 0.06 -8.45
CA ALA A 128 -8.43 -0.34 -9.84
C ALA A 128 -8.44 0.84 -10.83
N LEU A 129 -8.73 2.08 -10.40
CA LEU A 129 -8.73 3.25 -11.30
C LEU A 129 -7.34 3.54 -11.87
N ASN A 130 -6.28 3.16 -11.15
CA ASN A 130 -4.91 3.48 -11.48
C ASN A 130 -4.05 2.23 -11.33
N ARG A 131 -3.30 1.89 -12.37
CA ARG A 131 -2.38 0.75 -12.33
C ARG A 131 -1.21 1.02 -11.41
N ILE A 132 -0.67 -0.03 -10.80
CA ILE A 132 0.57 0.09 -10.03
C ILE A 132 1.67 0.70 -10.91
N SER A 133 2.41 1.65 -10.33
CA SER A 133 3.62 2.16 -10.98
C SER A 133 4.75 1.19 -10.67
N GLU A 134 5.22 0.46 -11.69
CA GLU A 134 6.41 -0.39 -11.61
C GLU A 134 7.60 0.43 -11.11
N ASP A 135 7.76 1.63 -11.65
CA ASP A 135 8.82 2.58 -11.27
C ASP A 135 8.75 2.99 -9.80
N HIS A 136 7.56 3.31 -9.28
CA HIS A 136 7.38 3.61 -7.84
C HIS A 136 7.69 2.38 -6.98
N HIS A 137 7.23 1.20 -7.41
CA HIS A 137 7.52 -0.04 -6.72
C HIS A 137 9.03 -0.30 -6.64
N TRP A 138 9.73 -0.16 -7.78
CA TRP A 138 11.18 -0.30 -7.84
C TRP A 138 11.91 0.72 -6.97
N ARG A 139 11.47 1.98 -6.86
CA ARG A 139 12.09 2.93 -5.91
C ARG A 139 12.04 2.46 -4.46
N ARG A 140 10.92 1.86 -4.05
CA ARG A 140 10.77 1.35 -2.69
C ARG A 140 11.64 0.11 -2.43
N VAL A 141 11.81 -0.74 -3.44
CA VAL A 141 12.60 -1.98 -3.31
C VAL A 141 14.10 -1.73 -3.53
N ILE A 142 14.46 -0.87 -4.48
CA ILE A 142 15.82 -0.54 -4.91
C ILE A 142 15.93 0.99 -5.11
N PRO A 143 16.38 1.74 -4.08
CA PRO A 143 16.54 3.17 -4.21
C PRO A 143 17.63 3.52 -5.24
N LEU A 144 17.44 4.63 -5.97
CA LEU A 144 18.46 5.14 -6.88
C LEU A 144 19.69 5.56 -6.08
N VAL A 145 20.78 4.81 -6.23
CA VAL A 145 22.07 5.13 -5.60
C VAL A 145 22.98 5.92 -6.54
N LYS A 146 23.88 6.68 -5.94
CA LYS A 146 24.93 7.41 -6.64
C LYS A 146 25.96 6.42 -7.18
N ASN A 147 26.36 6.59 -8.43
CA ASN A 147 27.36 5.71 -9.03
C ASN A 147 28.78 6.08 -8.53
N ASP A 148 29.69 5.11 -8.54
CA ASP A 148 31.08 5.36 -8.19
C ASP A 148 31.71 6.41 -9.12
N GLY A 149 32.32 7.44 -8.54
CA GLY A 149 32.92 8.56 -9.27
C GLY A 149 31.93 9.59 -9.83
N GLU A 150 30.62 9.39 -9.67
CA GLU A 150 29.61 10.39 -10.07
C GLU A 150 29.72 11.64 -9.19
N LYS A 151 29.69 12.83 -9.79
CA LYS A 151 29.66 14.08 -9.02
C LYS A 151 28.27 14.29 -8.44
N GLU A 152 28.18 14.92 -7.26
CA GLU A 152 26.90 15.15 -6.58
C GLU A 152 25.88 15.90 -7.45
N ARG A 153 26.36 16.90 -8.19
CA ARG A 153 25.52 17.68 -9.12
C ARG A 153 24.92 16.82 -10.23
N ASP A 154 25.66 15.81 -10.71
CA ASP A 154 25.22 14.94 -11.80
C ASP A 154 24.25 13.88 -11.28
N PHE A 155 24.50 13.37 -10.06
CA PHE A 155 23.56 12.51 -9.34
C PHE A 155 22.21 13.22 -9.11
N VAL A 156 22.21 14.45 -8.61
CA VAL A 156 20.98 15.23 -8.38
C VAL A 156 20.22 15.47 -9.69
N LYS A 157 20.92 15.77 -10.79
CA LYS A 157 20.28 15.92 -12.11
C LYS A 157 19.70 14.62 -12.63
N ARG A 158 20.43 13.51 -12.51
CA ARG A 158 19.96 12.17 -12.92
C ARG A 158 18.74 11.77 -12.11
N LYS A 159 18.80 11.96 -10.79
CA LYS A 159 17.68 11.74 -9.88
C LYS A 159 16.46 12.57 -10.28
N ALA A 160 16.60 13.88 -10.52
CA ALA A 160 15.50 14.74 -10.93
C ALA A 160 14.90 14.37 -12.30
N LYS A 161 15.74 13.92 -13.25
CA LYS A 161 15.28 13.43 -14.55
C LYS A 161 14.46 12.14 -14.41
N VAL A 162 15.01 11.18 -13.68
CA VAL A 162 14.35 9.91 -13.35
C VAL A 162 13.05 10.14 -12.57
N GLU A 163 13.03 11.15 -11.68
CA GLU A 163 11.83 11.56 -10.95
C GLU A 163 10.70 12.09 -11.83
N ASN A 164 11.03 12.81 -12.91
CA ASN A 164 10.06 13.38 -13.84
C ASN A 164 9.57 12.40 -14.92
N GLU A 165 10.36 11.38 -15.27
CA GLU A 165 9.99 10.40 -16.31
C GLU A 165 9.05 9.30 -15.79
N TRP A 166 9.02 9.08 -14.48
CA TRP A 166 8.30 7.97 -13.86
C TRP A 166 6.94 8.38 -13.30
N LEU A 167 5.96 7.48 -13.42
CA LEU A 167 4.66 7.63 -12.79
C LEU A 167 4.81 7.58 -11.26
N GLN A 168 4.04 8.42 -10.56
CA GLN A 168 3.96 8.38 -9.11
C GLN A 168 3.22 7.11 -8.63
N ALA A 169 3.11 6.96 -7.32
CA ALA A 169 2.35 5.87 -6.71
C ALA A 169 0.90 5.83 -7.21
N SER A 170 0.43 4.63 -7.57
CA SER A 170 -1.01 4.34 -7.74
C SER A 170 -1.78 4.61 -6.44
N PHE A 171 -3.11 4.70 -6.50
CA PHE A 171 -3.92 4.86 -5.28
C PHE A 171 -3.71 3.72 -4.29
N ALA A 172 -3.61 2.48 -4.77
CA ALA A 172 -3.32 1.33 -3.93
C ALA A 172 -1.95 1.45 -3.23
N GLN A 173 -0.92 1.84 -3.98
CA GLN A 173 0.42 2.07 -3.41
C GLN A 173 0.40 3.21 -2.39
N GLN A 174 -0.27 4.33 -2.68
CA GLN A 174 -0.41 5.45 -1.73
C GLN A 174 -1.05 5.00 -0.41
N ILE A 175 -2.08 4.16 -0.46
CA ILE A 175 -2.76 3.65 0.74
C ILE A 175 -1.84 2.75 1.57
N VAL A 176 -1.20 1.77 0.91
CA VAL A 176 -0.28 0.84 1.59
C VAL A 176 0.90 1.57 2.21
N ASP A 177 1.42 2.58 1.50
CA ASP A 177 2.53 3.41 1.96
C ASP A 177 2.14 4.23 3.19
N ALA A 178 1.00 4.93 3.15
CA ALA A 178 0.48 5.72 4.28
C ALA A 178 0.23 4.86 5.53
N ALA A 179 -0.40 3.70 5.36
CA ALA A 179 -0.67 2.79 6.47
C ALA A 179 0.63 2.26 7.12
N SER A 180 1.64 1.97 6.30
CA SER A 180 2.94 1.46 6.75
C SER A 180 3.77 2.55 7.41
N GLU A 181 3.75 3.77 6.89
CA GLU A 181 4.42 4.93 7.49
C GLU A 181 3.84 5.26 8.87
N HIS A 182 2.51 5.22 9.01
CA HIS A 182 1.86 5.39 10.30
C HIS A 182 2.28 4.31 11.30
N ALA A 183 2.28 3.04 10.90
CA ALA A 183 2.76 1.95 11.75
C ALA A 183 4.23 2.13 12.18
N ALA A 184 5.10 2.55 11.27
CA ALA A 184 6.50 2.83 11.57
C ALA A 184 6.64 3.98 12.59
N LEU A 185 5.81 5.01 12.51
CA LEU A 185 5.78 6.10 13.47
C LEU A 185 5.31 5.63 14.86
N LEU A 186 4.28 4.78 14.91
CA LEU A 186 3.80 4.19 16.16
C LEU A 186 4.87 3.31 16.81
N GLY A 187 5.56 2.48 16.02
CA GLY A 187 6.65 1.62 16.52
C GLY A 187 7.83 2.41 17.12
N LYS A 188 8.17 3.58 16.53
CA LYS A 188 9.23 4.47 17.05
C LYS A 188 8.85 5.19 18.34
N ARG A 189 7.56 5.42 18.61
CA ARG A 189 7.11 6.07 19.85
C ARG A 189 7.26 5.19 21.08
N VAL A 190 7.30 3.86 20.92
CA VAL A 190 7.42 2.90 22.03
C VAL A 190 8.87 2.76 22.51
N THR A 191 9.86 3.23 21.74
CA THR A 191 11.30 3.09 22.05
C THR A 191 11.94 4.24 22.83
N HIS A 192 11.15 5.13 23.44
CA HIS A 192 11.65 6.26 24.25
C HIS A 192 11.22 6.20 25.71
#